data_AF-G4CXL9-F1
#
_entry.id   AF-G4CXL9-F1
#
_cell.length_a   1.000
_cell.length_b   1.000
_cell.length_c   1.000
_cell.angle_alpha   90.00
_cell.angle_beta   90.00
_cell.angle_gamma   90.00
#
_symmetry.space_group_name_H-M   'P 1'
#
loop_
_entity.id
_entity.type
_entity.pdbx_description
1 polymer ?
#
loop_
_entity_poly.entity_id
_entity_poly.type
_entity_poly.pdbx_seq_one_letter_code
_entity_poly.pdbx_strand_id
1 'polypeptide(L)'
;MADALFPDGKEQRRARRICTDCRVRPECLAEALDNRLEWGVWGGMTERERRRLLRERPDVTSWRDVLLADQGSQPKTARVKS
;
A
#
# COMPACT_ATOMS: atom_id res chain seq x y z
N MET A 1 0.85 -23.34 -20.24
CA MET A 1 0.50 -21.89 -20.27
C MET A 1 -0.67 -21.68 -19.30
N ALA A 2 -0.42 -21.57 -17.99
CA ALA A 2 -1.51 -21.48 -17.00
C ALA A 2 -1.19 -20.72 -15.70
N ASP A 3 -0.08 -19.97 -15.59
CA ASP A 3 0.45 -19.57 -14.26
C ASP A 3 0.46 -18.06 -13.94
N ALA A 4 -0.31 -17.24 -14.67
CA ALA A 4 -0.35 -15.79 -14.42
C ALA A 4 -1.61 -15.31 -13.67
N LEU A 5 -2.55 -16.21 -13.37
CA LEU A 5 -3.85 -15.83 -12.80
C LEU A 5 -3.84 -15.73 -11.28
N PHE A 6 -2.87 -16.35 -10.61
CA PHE A 6 -2.72 -16.32 -9.16
C PHE A 6 -1.25 -16.13 -8.80
N PRO A 7 -0.79 -14.90 -8.51
CA PRO A 7 0.58 -14.72 -8.08
C PRO A 7 0.82 -15.58 -6.84
N ASP A 8 1.84 -16.43 -6.90
CA ASP A 8 2.20 -17.33 -5.84
C ASP A 8 2.33 -16.53 -4.53
N GLY A 9 2.00 -17.14 -3.39
CA GLY A 9 2.21 -16.49 -2.08
C GLY A 9 3.64 -15.99 -1.88
N LYS A 10 4.61 -16.52 -2.64
CA LYS A 10 6.00 -16.06 -2.73
C LYS A 10 6.15 -14.66 -3.33
N GLU A 11 5.38 -14.32 -4.35
CA GLU A 11 5.41 -13.01 -5.01
C GLU A 11 4.78 -11.94 -4.13
N GLN A 12 3.69 -12.27 -3.43
CA GLN A 12 3.10 -11.36 -2.44
C GLN A 12 4.08 -11.08 -1.27
N ARG A 13 4.80 -12.10 -0.80
CA ARG A 13 5.86 -11.93 0.22
C ARG A 13 7.02 -11.07 -0.31
N ARG A 14 7.39 -11.21 -1.58
CA ARG A 14 8.42 -10.39 -2.23
C ARG A 14 7.98 -8.92 -2.31
N ALA A 15 6.75 -8.67 -2.75
CA ALA A 15 6.18 -7.33 -2.82
C ALA A 15 6.15 -6.65 -1.44
N ARG A 16 5.73 -7.37 -0.39
CA ARG A 16 5.79 -6.85 0.98
C ARG A 16 7.21 -6.44 1.42
N ARG A 17 8.23 -7.25 1.11
CA ARG A 17 9.61 -6.92 1.45
C ARG A 17 10.07 -5.63 0.77
N ILE A 18 9.72 -5.45 -0.51
CA ILE A 18 10.04 -4.22 -1.25
C ILE A 18 9.36 -3.03 -0.60
N CYS A 19 8.12 -3.21 -0.12
CA CYS A 19 7.43 -2.14 0.56
C CYS A 19 8.19 -1.67 1.82
N THR A 20 8.87 -2.53 2.59
CA THR A 20 9.49 -2.14 3.88
C THR A 20 10.35 -0.89 3.83
N ASP A 21 11.19 -0.75 2.79
CA ASP A 21 12.13 0.37 2.62
C ASP A 21 11.58 1.50 1.75
N CYS A 22 10.32 1.39 1.30
CA CYS A 22 9.71 2.38 0.44
C CYS A 22 9.24 3.59 1.27
N ARG A 23 9.85 4.75 1.03
CA ARG A 23 9.49 6.01 1.69
C ARG A 23 8.03 6.42 1.48
N VAL A 24 7.42 6.06 0.34
CA VAL A 24 6.02 6.42 0.01
C VAL A 24 5.00 5.35 0.42
N ARG A 25 5.40 4.41 1.28
CA ARG A 25 4.51 3.36 1.82
C ARG A 25 3.18 3.90 2.31
N PRO A 26 3.14 4.91 3.20
CA PRO A 26 1.89 5.34 3.79
C PRO A 26 1.01 6.12 2.80
N GLU A 27 1.59 6.86 1.84
CA GLU A 27 0.85 7.44 0.70
C GLU A 27 0.24 6.35 -0.19
N CYS A 28 1.05 5.35 -0.52
CA CYS A 28 0.61 4.19 -1.30
C CYS A 28 -0.51 3.40 -0.60
N LEU A 29 -0.43 3.26 0.73
CA LEU A 29 -1.46 2.60 1.53
C LEU A 29 -2.74 3.43 1.62
N ALA A 30 -2.61 4.73 1.86
CA ALA A 30 -3.73 5.65 1.92
C ALA A 30 -4.53 5.64 0.61
N GLU A 31 -3.83 5.75 -0.52
CA GLU A 31 -4.44 5.68 -1.85
C GLU A 31 -5.21 4.37 -2.06
N ALA A 32 -4.64 3.25 -1.62
CA ALA A 32 -5.27 1.94 -1.78
C ALA A 32 -6.51 1.75 -0.90
N LEU A 33 -6.54 2.38 0.28
CA LEU A 33 -7.68 2.32 1.20
C LEU A 33 -8.79 3.28 0.76
N ASP A 34 -8.45 4.51 0.38
CA ASP A 34 -9.41 5.53 -0.07
C ASP A 34 -10.11 5.11 -1.37
N ASN A 35 -9.36 4.60 -2.35
CA ASN A 35 -9.93 4.13 -3.62
C ASN A 35 -10.44 2.68 -3.57
N ARG A 36 -10.39 2.03 -2.39
CA ARG A 36 -10.81 0.64 -2.18
C ARG A 36 -10.23 -0.33 -3.20
N LEU A 37 -8.93 -0.20 -3.50
CA LEU A 37 -8.26 -1.05 -4.48
C LEU A 37 -8.36 -2.52 -4.06
N GLU A 38 -9.00 -3.31 -4.91
CA GLU A 38 -9.47 -4.65 -4.55
C GLU A 38 -8.39 -5.72 -4.65
N TRP A 39 -7.25 -5.45 -5.29
CA TRP A 39 -6.23 -6.45 -5.59
C TRP A 39 -4.81 -5.97 -5.25
N GLY A 40 -3.89 -6.91 -5.13
CA GLY A 40 -2.45 -6.64 -5.00
C GLY A 40 -1.97 -6.17 -3.61
N VAL A 41 -0.66 -5.94 -3.51
CA VAL A 41 0.02 -5.46 -2.29
C VAL A 41 0.27 -3.97 -2.41
N TRP A 42 -0.24 -3.19 -1.45
CA TRP A 42 -0.13 -1.74 -1.42
C TRP A 42 0.36 -1.29 -0.05
N GLY A 43 1.41 -0.46 0.00
CA GLY A 43 2.03 0.00 1.25
C GLY A 43 2.54 -1.12 2.19
N GLY A 44 2.69 -2.35 1.69
CA GLY A 44 3.06 -3.53 2.46
C GLY A 44 1.87 -4.33 3.01
N MET A 45 0.64 -3.97 2.66
CA MET A 45 -0.58 -4.70 3.02
C MET A 45 -1.17 -5.41 1.80
N THR A 46 -1.55 -6.66 2.02
CA THR A 46 -2.36 -7.44 1.07
C THR A 46 -3.81 -6.96 1.06
N GLU A 47 -4.53 -7.24 -0.02
CA GLU A 47 -5.99 -7.06 -0.13
C GLU A 47 -6.74 -7.53 1.14
N ARG A 48 -6.45 -8.74 1.62
CA ARG A 48 -7.14 -9.33 2.77
C ARG A 48 -6.96 -8.50 4.04
N GLU A 49 -5.78 -7.95 4.25
CA GLU A 49 -5.49 -7.07 5.39
C GLU A 49 -6.16 -5.71 5.24
N ARG A 50 -6.13 -5.12 4.03
CA ARG A 50 -6.82 -3.85 3.77
C ARG A 50 -8.33 -3.98 4.02
N ARG A 51 -8.96 -5.05 3.51
CA ARG A 51 -10.39 -5.31 3.78
C ARG A 51 -10.69 -5.50 5.26
N ARG A 52 -9.79 -6.15 6.01
CA ARG A 52 -9.93 -6.28 7.47
C ARG A 52 -9.88 -4.91 8.13
N LEU A 53 -8.91 -4.08 7.77
CA LEU A 53 -8.74 -2.74 8.32
C LEU A 53 -9.96 -1.85 8.04
N LEU A 54 -10.50 -1.87 6.82
CA LEU A 54 -11.71 -1.12 6.46
C LEU A 54 -12.96 -1.57 7.23
N ARG A 55 -13.04 -2.86 7.62
CA ARG A 55 -14.13 -3.35 8.48
C ARG A 55 -13.95 -2.96 9.94
N GLU A 56 -12.71 -2.90 10.42
CA GLU A 56 -12.40 -2.52 11.80
C GLU A 56 -12.56 -1.01 12.03
N ARG A 57 -12.42 -0.19 10.99
CA ARG A 57 -12.54 1.28 11.05
C ARG A 57 -13.50 1.85 10.01
N PRO A 58 -14.82 1.63 10.17
CA PRO A 58 -15.83 2.18 9.27
C PRO A 58 -16.02 3.70 9.42
N ASP A 59 -15.49 4.28 10.50
CA ASP A 59 -15.54 5.70 10.86
C ASP A 59 -14.54 6.57 10.10
N VAL A 60 -13.50 5.96 9.52
CA VAL A 60 -12.45 6.69 8.80
C VAL A 60 -12.93 7.06 7.40
N THR A 61 -13.08 8.36 7.16
CA THR A 61 -13.55 8.90 5.86
C THR A 61 -12.40 9.25 4.91
N SER A 62 -11.19 9.50 5.44
CA SER A 62 -9.98 9.82 4.66
C SER A 62 -8.77 9.13 5.29
N TRP A 63 -8.27 8.11 4.61
CA TRP A 63 -7.06 7.39 5.04
C TRP A 63 -5.79 8.18 4.77
N ARG A 64 -5.81 9.10 3.81
CA ARG A 64 -4.75 10.10 3.67
C ARG A 64 -4.58 10.92 4.93
N ASP A 65 -5.65 11.43 5.52
CA ASP A 65 -5.52 12.24 6.74
C ASP A 65 -5.01 11.40 7.91
N VAL A 66 -5.53 10.17 8.07
CA VAL A 66 -5.11 9.27 9.16
C VAL A 66 -3.65 8.81 9.02
N LEU A 67 -3.17 8.55 7.81
CA LEU A 67 -1.84 7.99 7.58
C LEU A 67 -0.77 9.05 7.25
N LEU A 68 -1.15 10.22 6.74
CA LEU A 68 -0.25 11.28 6.29
C LEU A 68 -0.20 12.49 7.24
N ALA A 69 -1.04 12.57 8.27
CA ALA A 69 -1.07 13.70 9.21
C ALA A 69 0.28 14.02 9.88
N ASP A 70 1.22 13.07 9.95
CA ASP A 70 2.54 13.25 10.55
C ASP A 70 3.71 13.29 9.53
N GLN A 71 3.42 13.21 8.22
CA GLN A 71 4.44 13.01 7.18
C GLN A 71 5.02 14.29 6.58
N GLY A 72 5.32 15.27 7.42
CA GLY A 72 6.08 16.46 7.04
C GLY A 72 7.54 16.20 6.63
N SER A 73 7.97 14.95 6.43
CA SER A 73 9.37 14.56 6.16
C SER A 73 9.51 13.57 4.99
N GLN A 74 8.89 13.86 3.84
CA GLN A 74 9.34 13.26 2.58
C GLN A 74 10.51 14.08 2.02
N PRO A 75 11.76 13.58 2.01
CA PRO A 75 12.83 14.23 1.26
C PRO A 75 12.55 14.10 -0.23
N LYS A 76 12.03 15.16 -0.81
CA LYS A 76 11.80 15.37 -2.24
C LYS A 76 13.11 15.41 -3.05
N THR A 77 13.78 14.26 -3.23
CA THR A 77 14.86 14.12 -4.22
C THR A 77 14.85 12.73 -4.87
N ALA A 78 13.85 12.45 -5.70
CA ALA A 78 14.07 11.52 -6.81
C ALA A 78 14.36 12.36 -8.05
N ARG A 79 15.60 12.84 -8.16
CA ARG A 79 16.13 13.36 -9.42
C ARG A 79 16.42 12.13 -10.29
N VAL A 80 15.52 11.83 -11.23
CA VAL A 80 15.82 10.89 -12.32
C VAL A 80 16.95 11.50 -13.14
N LYS A 81 18.10 10.82 -13.27
CA LYS A 81 19.14 11.19 -14.23
C LYS A 81 19.00 10.27 -15.43
N SER A 82 18.79 10.89 -16.60
CA SER A 82 18.86 10.31 -17.94
C SER A 82 20.27 9.85 -18.29
#